data_AF-A0A3A8PJY2-F1
#
_entry.id   AF-A0A3A8PJY2-F1
#
_cell.length_a   1.000
_cell.length_b   1.000
_cell.length_c   1.000
_cell.angle_alpha   90.00
_cell.angle_beta   90.00
_cell.angle_gamma   90.00
#
_symmetry.space_group_name_H-M   'P 1'
#
loop_
_entity.id
_entity.type
_entity.pdbx_description
1 polymer ?
#
loop_
_entity_poly.entity_id
_entity_poly.type
_entity_poly.pdbx_seq_one_letter_code
_entity_poly.pdbx_strand_id
1 'polypeptide(L)' 'MSRPSARIALTLAATLVPMLAVAGSVFLNGVNIDGVKNTRFEKATVRIDAEGNVYINAPGYAARRTTVTPTPPP' A
#
# COMPACT_ATOMS: atom_id res chain seq x y z
N MET A 1 -19.76 -26.61 -50.42
CA MET A 1 -18.89 -27.33 -49.47
C MET A 1 -18.05 -26.30 -48.71
N SER A 2 -18.30 -26.18 -47.40
CA SER A 2 -17.43 -25.69 -46.31
C SER A 2 -16.81 -24.28 -46.34
N ARG A 3 -17.48 -23.35 -45.63
CA ARG A 3 -16.83 -22.24 -44.91
C ARG A 3 -16.29 -22.76 -43.56
N PRO A 4 -14.99 -22.70 -43.25
CA PRO A 4 -14.53 -22.74 -41.87
C PRO A 4 -14.47 -21.28 -41.36
N SER A 5 -15.57 -20.76 -40.80
CA SER A 5 -15.81 -20.80 -39.35
C SER A 5 -14.72 -20.07 -38.57
N ALA A 6 -14.87 -18.74 -38.55
CA ALA A 6 -14.23 -17.80 -37.65
C ALA A 6 -14.48 -18.18 -36.18
N ARG A 7 -13.70 -19.12 -35.64
CA ARG A 7 -13.87 -19.64 -34.27
C ARG A 7 -12.58 -19.73 -33.45
N ILE A 8 -11.50 -19.09 -33.88
CA ILE A 8 -10.22 -19.13 -33.15
C ILE A 8 -9.64 -17.71 -33.07
N ALA A 9 -10.34 -16.82 -32.37
CA ALA A 9 -9.84 -15.48 -32.07
C ALA A 9 -10.34 -14.97 -30.71
N LEU A 10 -10.58 -15.87 -29.75
CA LEU A 10 -11.15 -15.50 -28.45
C LEU A 10 -10.56 -16.31 -27.28
N THR A 11 -9.23 -16.33 -27.18
CA THR A 11 -8.50 -16.94 -26.04
C THR A 11 -7.45 -15.98 -25.45
N LEU A 12 -7.69 -14.66 -25.49
CA LEU A 12 -6.68 -13.65 -25.07
C LEU A 12 -7.23 -12.52 -24.18
N ALA A 13 -8.11 -12.78 -23.22
CA ALA A 13 -8.71 -11.68 -22.44
C ALA A 13 -9.06 -11.97 -20.98
N ALA A 14 -8.37 -12.89 -20.27
CA ALA A 14 -8.86 -13.30 -18.94
C ALA A 14 -7.84 -13.44 -17.79
N THR A 15 -6.61 -12.92 -17.85
CA THR A 15 -5.69 -13.07 -16.69
C THR A 15 -5.01 -11.80 -16.18
N LEU A 16 -5.31 -10.62 -16.72
CA LEU A 16 -4.84 -9.38 -16.10
C LEU A 16 -5.80 -8.95 -14.99
N VAL A 17 -5.84 -9.71 -13.88
CA VAL A 17 -6.36 -9.16 -12.62
C VAL A 17 -5.29 -8.17 -12.16
N PRO A 18 -5.54 -6.84 -12.19
CA PRO A 18 -4.58 -5.92 -11.62
C PRO A 18 -4.50 -6.26 -10.13
N MET A 19 -3.30 -6.59 -9.66
CA MET A 19 -3.01 -6.65 -8.22
C MET A 19 -3.44 -5.30 -7.64
N LEU A 20 -4.56 -5.30 -6.92
CA LEU A 20 -4.99 -4.16 -6.13
C LEU A 20 -3.87 -3.90 -5.13
N ALA A 21 -3.03 -2.91 -5.41
CA ALA A 21 -2.06 -2.39 -4.47
C ALA A 21 -2.87 -1.84 -3.29
N VAL A 22 -2.99 -2.62 -2.22
CA VAL A 22 -3.56 -2.16 -0.95
C VAL A 22 -2.58 -1.14 -0.40
N ALA A 23 -2.81 0.14 -0.73
CA ALA A 23 -2.07 1.27 -0.20
C ALA A 23 -2.55 1.52 1.24
N GLY A 24 -2.22 0.59 2.14
CA GLY A 24 -2.45 0.78 3.57
C GLY A 24 -1.47 1.82 4.12
N SER A 25 -1.97 2.84 4.79
CA SER A 25 -1.14 3.80 5.52
C SER A 25 -0.68 3.22 6.85
N VAL A 26 0.49 3.64 7.32
CA VAL A 26 1.06 3.23 8.61
C VAL A 26 0.94 4.36 9.62
N PHE A 27 0.35 4.04 10.77
CA PHE A 27 0.12 4.96 11.86
C PHE A 27 0.86 4.48 13.10
N LEU A 28 1.60 5.37 13.76
CA LEU A 28 2.21 5.15 15.06
C LEU A 28 1.46 5.98 16.10
N ASN A 29 0.82 5.33 17.07
CA ASN A 29 0.04 5.96 18.13
C ASN A 29 -1.02 6.94 17.58
N GLY A 30 -1.60 6.62 16.41
CA GLY A 30 -2.57 7.46 15.70
C GLY A 30 -1.96 8.55 14.80
N VAL A 31 -0.63 8.71 14.79
CA VAL A 31 0.07 9.65 13.91
C VAL A 31 0.54 8.93 12.66
N ASN A 32 0.18 9.45 11.49
CA ASN A 32 0.68 8.92 10.22
C ASN A 32 2.20 9.04 10.14
N ILE A 33 2.87 7.91 9.88
CA ILE A 33 4.32 7.78 9.72
C ILE A 33 4.69 7.31 8.32
N ASP A 34 3.85 7.60 7.33
CA ASP A 34 4.15 7.28 5.95
C ASP A 34 5.44 7.98 5.53
N GLY A 35 6.40 7.20 5.02
CA GLY A 35 7.73 7.68 4.66
C GLY A 35 8.81 7.56 5.75
N VAL A 36 8.47 7.12 6.97
CA VAL A 36 9.49 6.72 7.96
C VAL A 36 10.17 5.44 7.48
N LYS A 37 11.50 5.47 7.39
CA LYS A 37 12.33 4.35 6.91
C LYS A 37 13.32 3.93 8.00
N ASN A 38 13.79 2.68 7.92
CA ASN A 38 14.85 2.14 8.78
C ASN A 38 14.63 2.35 10.30
N THR A 39 13.38 2.22 10.76
CA THR A 39 13.01 2.37 12.16
C THR A 39 12.42 1.06 12.66
N ARG A 40 12.86 0.61 13.83
CA ARG A 40 12.35 -0.59 14.51
C ARG A 40 11.66 -0.19 15.81
N PHE A 41 10.44 -0.69 15.99
CA PHE A 41 9.68 -0.53 17.22
C PHE A 41 9.75 -1.84 18.01
N GLU A 42 10.00 -1.75 19.32
CA GLU A 42 9.96 -2.90 20.23
C GLU A 42 8.79 -2.76 21.20
N LYS A 43 8.23 -3.90 21.63
CA LYS A 43 7.08 -3.95 22.55
C LYS A 43 5.86 -3.15 22.07
N ALA A 44 5.65 -3.12 20.75
CA ALA A 44 4.51 -2.46 20.12
C ALA A 44 3.38 -3.44 19.83
N THR A 45 2.14 -2.96 19.91
CA THR A 45 0.94 -3.67 19.45
C THR A 45 0.62 -3.25 18.02
N VAL A 46 0.47 -4.19 17.10
CA VAL A 46 0.10 -3.91 15.70
C VAL A 46 -1.34 -4.32 15.45
N ARG A 47 -2.13 -3.44 14.84
CA ARG A 47 -3.52 -3.69 14.43
C ARG A 47 -3.67 -3.33 12.95
N ILE A 48 -4.31 -4.20 12.18
CA ILE A 48 -4.61 -3.95 10.77
C ILE A 48 -6.13 -3.83 10.65
N ASP A 49 -6.62 -2.76 10.04
CA ASP A 49 -8.06 -2.55 9.83
C ASP A 49 -8.57 -3.19 8.53
N ALA A 50 -9.87 -3.07 8.28
CA ALA A 50 -10.51 -3.63 7.09
C ALA A 50 -10.09 -2.94 5.78
N GLU A 51 -9.57 -1.71 5.87
CA GLU A 51 -9.08 -0.92 4.74
C GLU A 51 -7.60 -1.24 4.44
N GLY A 52 -6.93 -2.00 5.31
CA GLY A 52 -5.53 -2.39 5.18
C GLY A 52 -4.56 -1.42 5.85
N ASN A 53 -5.04 -0.44 6.62
CA ASN A 53 -4.18 0.47 7.37
C ASN A 53 -3.56 -0.25 8.57
N VAL A 54 -2.32 0.09 8.86
CA VAL A 54 -1.54 -0.51 9.95
C VAL A 54 -1.42 0.49 11.09
N TYR A 55 -1.97 0.16 12.25
CA TYR A 55 -1.85 0.94 13.48
C TYR A 55 -0.88 0.26 14.43
N ILE A 56 0.22 0.94 14.70
CA ILE A 56 1.26 0.56 15.65
C ILE A 56 1.03 1.35 16.92
N ASN A 57 0.69 0.68 18.03
CA ASN A 57 0.58 1.28 19.35
C ASN A 57 1.83 0.91 20.16
N ALA A 58 2.74 1.87 20.34
CA ALA A 58 4.02 1.71 20.99
C ALA A 58 4.18 2.79 22.07
N PRO A 59 3.81 2.50 23.33
CA PRO A 59 3.98 3.45 24.42
C PRO A 59 5.47 3.74 24.65
N GLY A 60 5.87 5.00 24.48
CA GLY A 60 7.26 5.46 24.57
C GLY A 60 7.89 5.89 23.25
N TYR A 61 7.25 5.63 22.11
CA TYR A 61 7.71 6.12 20.81
C TYR A 61 6.87 7.33 20.37
N ALA A 62 7.55 8.43 20.02
CA ALA A 62 6.92 9.62 19.47
C ALA A 62 7.07 9.63 17.94
N ALA A 63 5.95 9.72 17.23
CA ALA A 63 5.96 9.98 15.80
C ALA A 63 6.33 11.45 15.56
N ARG A 64 7.43 11.71 14.84
CA ARG A 64 7.80 13.05 14.42
C ARG A 64 7.55 13.16 12.93
N ARG A 65 6.57 13.99 12.53
CA ARG A 65 6.39 14.36 11.12
C ARG A 65 7.57 15.22 10.69
N THR A 66 8.50 14.66 9.94
CA THR A 66 9.46 15.45 9.17
C THR A 66 8.70 16.03 7.99
N THR A 67 8.15 17.23 8.17
CA THR A 67 7.60 17.99 7.05
C THR A 67 8.80 18.40 6.21
N VAL A 68 9.14 17.63 5.18
CA VAL A 68 10.08 18.09 4.16
C VAL A 68 9.36 19.17 3.37
N THR A 69 9.58 20.43 3.71
CA THR A 69 9.22 21.54 2.82
C THR A 69 10.05 21.33 1.55
N PRO A 70 9.45 21.04 0.38
CA PRO A 70 10.21 20.91 -0.84
C PRO A 70 10.88 22.26 -1.12
N THR A 71 12.22 22.27 -1.15
CA THR A 71 12.98 23.43 -1.64
C THR A 71 12.52 23.71 -3.07
N PRO A 72 12.08 24.94 -3.40
CA PRO A 72 11.70 25.28 -4.76
C PRO A 72 12.86 25.00 -5.71
N PRO A 73 12.63 24.43 -6.90
CA PRO A 73 13.68 24.28 -7.91
C PRO A 73 14.25 25.66 -8.30
N PRO A 74 15.55 25.73 -8.67
CA PRO A 74 16.24 26.99 -9.00
C PRO A 74 15.70 27.67 -10.26
#